data_AF-A0A7W7YC37-F1
#
_entry.id   AF-A0A7W7YC37-F1
#
_cell.length_a   1.000
_cell.length_b   1.000
_cell.length_c   1.000
_cell.angle_alpha   90.00
_cell.angle_beta   90.00
_cell.angle_gamma   90.00
#
_symmetry.space_group_name_H-M   'P 1'
#
loop_
_entity.id
_entity.type
_entity.pdbx_description
1 polymer ?
#
loop_
_entity_poly.entity_id
_entity_poly.type
_entity_poly.pdbx_seq_one_letter_code
_entity_poly.pdbx_strand_id
1 'polypeptide(L)' 'MSTSLQIVQSAEVASLPEFGDHRTCRALFNLPRSTLYNLVSEGKIRSVSLRKRGNKRGRRLFDCSSIREYLRSLS' A
#
# COMPACT_ATOMS: atom_id res chain seq x y z
N MET A 1 13.92 7.53 49.33
CA MET A 1 12.76 7.41 48.42
C MET A 1 13.32 7.24 47.02
N SER A 2 13.48 6.00 46.57
CA SER A 2 14.12 5.66 45.28
C SER A 2 13.11 5.87 44.15
N THR A 3 13.31 6.90 43.33
CA THR A 3 12.42 7.22 42.21
C THR A 3 12.73 6.27 41.05
N SER A 4 11.80 5.36 40.75
CA SER A 4 11.89 4.48 39.59
C SER A 4 11.63 5.25 38.30
N LEU A 5 12.54 5.14 37.33
CA LEU A 5 12.36 5.65 35.97
C LEU A 5 11.52 4.65 35.16
N GLN A 6 10.31 5.04 34.77
CA GLN A 6 9.50 4.26 33.84
C GLN A 6 9.94 4.55 32.40
N ILE A 7 10.36 3.51 31.68
CA ILE A 7 10.66 3.59 30.25
C ILE A 7 9.34 3.65 29.49
N VAL A 8 9.06 4.80 28.86
CA VAL A 8 7.91 4.96 27.96
C VAL A 8 8.29 4.34 26.62
N GLN A 9 7.71 3.19 26.30
CA GLN A 9 7.97 2.50 25.04
C GLN A 9 7.24 3.23 23.91
N SER A 10 7.99 4.01 23.12
CA SER A 10 7.48 4.74 21.96
C SER A 10 6.97 3.77 20.89
N ALA A 11 5.65 3.66 20.77
CA ALA A 11 5.02 2.95 19.66
C ALA A 11 4.96 3.87 18.43
N GLU A 12 6.07 4.02 17.71
CA GLU A 12 6.01 4.48 16.33
C GLU A 12 5.43 3.34 15.47
N VAL A 13 4.11 3.25 15.43
CA VAL A 13 3.44 2.48 14.39
C VAL A 13 3.41 3.36 13.15
N ALA A 14 4.54 3.44 12.45
CA ALA A 14 4.55 3.86 11.05
C ALA A 14 3.83 2.77 10.23
N SER A 15 2.51 2.65 10.38
CA SER A 15 1.71 1.67 9.67
C SER A 15 1.82 1.97 8.19
N LEU A 16 2.45 1.06 7.44
CA LEU A 16 2.46 1.15 5.99
C LEU A 16 1.00 1.22 5.51
N PRO A 17 0.68 2.12 4.57
CA PRO A 17 -0.69 2.27 4.08
C PRO A 17 -1.17 0.95 3.47
N GLU A 18 -2.38 0.53 3.82
CA GLU A 18 -3.02 -0.66 3.28
C GLU A 18 -3.30 -0.51 1.78
N PHE A 19 -3.76 0.68 1.39
CA PHE A 19 -4.05 1.03 -0.01
C PHE A 19 -3.21 2.22 -0.46
N GLY A 20 -2.64 2.12 -1.65
CA GLY A 20 -1.81 3.15 -2.27
C GLY A 20 -2.30 3.54 -3.66
N ASP A 21 -2.13 4.81 -4.01
CA ASP A 21 -2.21 5.22 -5.41
C ASP A 21 -0.95 4.82 -6.17
N HIS A 22 -1.00 4.91 -7.51
CA HIS A 22 0.19 4.70 -8.35
C HIS A 22 1.43 5.51 -7.91
N ARG A 23 1.24 6.72 -7.34
CA ARG A 23 2.36 7.53 -6.80
C ARG A 23 2.91 6.93 -5.51
N THR A 24 2.04 6.53 -4.60
CA THR A 24 2.40 5.88 -3.33
C THR A 24 3.06 4.53 -3.59
N CYS A 25 2.48 3.70 -4.45
CA CYS A 25 3.06 2.41 -4.83
C CYS A 25 4.43 2.57 -5.51
N ARG A 26 4.62 3.63 -6.31
CA ARG A 26 5.93 3.97 -6.86
C ARG A 26 6.92 4.36 -5.77
N ALA A 27 6.52 5.15 -4.78
CA ALA A 27 7.40 5.53 -3.68
C ALA A 27 7.77 4.34 -2.78
N LEU A 28 6.83 3.42 -2.53
CA LEU A 28 7.02 2.28 -1.61
C LEU A 28 7.72 1.08 -2.24
N PHE A 29 7.37 0.74 -3.48
CA PHE A 29 7.81 -0.50 -4.14
C PHE A 29 8.62 -0.25 -5.41
N ASN A 30 8.86 1.02 -5.76
CA ASN A 30 9.49 1.44 -7.01
C ASN A 30 8.82 0.91 -8.29
N LEU A 31 7.50 0.63 -8.22
CA LEU A 31 6.72 0.13 -9.34
C LEU A 31 6.09 1.28 -10.13
N PRO A 32 6.37 1.42 -11.44
CA PRO A 32 5.75 2.44 -12.27
C PRO A 32 4.28 2.11 -12.53
N ARG A 33 3.52 3.13 -12.95
CA ARG A 33 2.09 3.02 -13.23
C ARG A 33 1.80 1.91 -14.25
N SER A 34 2.57 1.80 -15.33
CA SER A 34 2.36 0.78 -16.37
C SER A 34 2.41 -0.63 -15.77
N THR A 35 3.45 -0.93 -15.00
CA THR A 35 3.62 -2.24 -14.35
C THR A 35 2.48 -2.57 -13.39
N LEU A 36 2.04 -1.60 -12.57
CA LEU A 36 0.91 -1.82 -11.67
C LEU A 36 -0.39 -2.16 -12.42
N TYR A 37 -0.64 -1.52 -13.55
CA TYR A 37 -1.82 -1.81 -14.37
C TYR A 37 -1.70 -3.19 -15.04
N ASN A 38 -0.52 -3.56 -15.52
CA ASN A 38 -0.27 -4.88 -16.11
C ASN A 38 -0.45 -5.99 -15.06
N LEU A 39 0.11 -5.83 -13.86
CA LEU A 39 -0.05 -6.80 -12.77
C LEU A 39 -1.52 -6.96 -12.35
N VAL A 40 -2.30 -5.88 -12.37
CA VAL A 40 -3.75 -5.95 -12.14
C VAL A 40 -4.46 -6.67 -13.28
N SER A 41 -4.12 -6.40 -14.54
CA SER A 41 -4.73 -7.09 -15.68
C SER A 41 -4.38 -8.59 -15.74
N GLU A 42 -3.18 -8.94 -15.27
CA GLU A 42 -2.71 -10.32 -15.14
C GLU A 42 -3.30 -11.03 -13.91
N GLY A 43 -4.06 -10.33 -13.05
CA GLY A 43 -4.66 -10.90 -11.84
C GLY A 43 -3.67 -11.19 -10.71
N LYS A 44 -2.45 -10.66 -10.79
CA LYS A 44 -1.37 -10.89 -9.81
C LYS A 44 -1.50 -10.05 -8.55
N ILE A 45 -2.14 -8.89 -8.63
CA ILE A 45 -2.34 -7.98 -7.49
C ILE A 45 -3.78 -7.46 -7.43
N ARG A 46 -4.23 -7.10 -6.23
CA ARG A 46 -5.59 -6.57 -5.98
C ARG A 46 -5.63 -5.06 -6.17
N SER A 47 -6.75 -4.56 -6.71
CA SER A 47 -6.98 -3.12 -6.83
C SER A 47 -8.47 -2.77 -6.73
N VAL A 48 -8.75 -1.56 -6.24
CA VAL A 48 -10.10 -1.03 -6.04
C VAL A 48 -10.27 0.26 -6.86
N SER A 49 -11.37 0.38 -7.60
CA SER A 49 -11.71 1.61 -8.30
C SER A 49 -12.68 2.44 -7.47
N LEU A 50 -12.20 3.51 -6.85
CA LEU A 50 -13.03 4.51 -6.20
C LEU A 50 -13.64 5.45 -7.25
N ARG A 51 -14.92 5.27 -7.53
CA ARG A 51 -15.71 6.12 -8.43
C ARG A 51 -16.88 6.71 -7.65
N LYS A 52 -17.02 8.04 -7.64
CA LYS A 52 -18.25 8.67 -7.15
C LYS A 52 -19.38 8.33 -8.13
N ARG A 53 -20.55 7.96 -7.59
CA ARG A 53 -21.74 7.63 -8.40
C ARG A 53 -22.05 8.80 -9.35
N GLY A 54 -22.12 8.53 -10.65
CA GLY A 54 -22.33 9.54 -11.71
C GLY A 54 -21.06 10.07 -12.40
N ASN A 55 -19.86 9.82 -11.86
CA ASN A 55 -18.62 10.24 -12.51
C ASN A 55 -18.03 9.17 -13.44
N LYS A 56 -17.69 9.57 -14.66
CA LYS A 56 -16.99 8.71 -15.65
C LYS A 56 -15.55 8.37 -15.25
N ARG A 57 -14.91 9.22 -14.44
CA ARG A 57 -13.52 9.07 -13.99
C ARG A 57 -13.48 8.85 -12.48
N GLY A 58 -12.67 7.89 -12.05
CA GLY A 58 -12.39 7.63 -10.64
C GLY A 58 -10.91 7.36 -10.43
N ARG A 59 -10.55 7.15 -9.17
CA ARG A 59 -9.18 6.86 -8.75
C ARG A 59 -9.05 5.37 -8.49
N ARG A 60 -7.98 4.76 -9.00
CA ARG A 60 -7.67 3.34 -8.73
C ARG A 60 -6.62 3.27 -7.63
N LEU A 61 -6.99 2.62 -6.54
CA LEU A 61 -6.10 2.28 -5.45
C LEU A 61 -5.64 0.83 -5.60
N PHE A 62 -4.40 0.58 -5.22
CA PHE A 62 -3.79 -0.75 -5.23
C PHE A 62 -3.59 -1.19 -3.79
N ASP A 63 -3.80 -2.48 -3.55
CA ASP A 63 -3.59 -3.08 -2.24
C ASP A 63 -2.11 -3.41 -2.06
N CYS A 64 -1.48 -2.74 -1.09
CA CYS A 64 -0.07 -2.88 -0.76
C CYS A 64 0.25 -4.28 -0.21
N SER A 65 -0.68 -4.98 0.45
CA SER A 65 -0.46 -6.35 0.91
C SER A 65 -0.30 -7.30 -0.26
N SER A 66 -1.21 -7.23 -1.23
CA SER A 66 -1.15 -8.07 -2.43
C SER A 66 0.13 -7.85 -3.26
N ILE A 67 0.62 -6.60 -3.32
CA ILE A 67 1.90 -6.29 -3.98
C ILE A 67 3.07 -6.94 -3.23
N ARG A 68 3.09 -6.88 -1.89
CA ARG A 68 4.14 -7.53 -1.09
C ARG A 68 4.10 -9.05 -1.24
N GLU A 69 2.92 -9.66 -1.21
CA GLU A 69 2.75 -11.09 -1.44
C GLU A 69 3.28 -11.51 -2.82
N TYR A 70 2.95 -10.75 -3.86
CA TYR A 70 3.49 -10.99 -5.19
C TYR A 70 5.02 -10.87 -5.24
N LEU A 71 5.60 -9.82 -4.65
CA LEU A 71 7.05 -9.66 -4.60
C LEU A 71 7.75 -10.78 -3.82
N ARG A 72 7.16 -11.25 -2.72
CA ARG A 72 7.66 -12.39 -1.94
C ARG A 72 7.57 -13.71 -2.72
N SER A 73 6.61 -13.86 -3.62
CA SER A 73 6.52 -15.05 -4.47
C SER A 73 7.60 -15.12 -5.55
N LEU A 74 8.31 -14.01 -5.80
CA LEU A 74 9.40 -13.93 -6.79
C LEU A 74 10.79 -14.17 -6.18
N SER A 75 10.93 -14.13 -4.84
CA SER A 75 12.18 -14.40 -4.11
C SER A 75 12.28 -15.87 -3.74
#